data_AF-A0A258E8C5-F1
#
_entry.id   AF-A0A258E8C5-F1
#
_cell.length_a   1.000
_cell.length_b   1.000
_cell.length_c   1.000
_cell.angle_alpha   90.00
_cell.angle_beta   90.00
_cell.angle_gamma   90.00
#
_symmetry.space_group_name_H-M   'P 1'
#
loop_
_entity.id
_entity.type
_entity.pdbx_description
1 polymer ?
#
loop_
_entity_poly.entity_id
_entity_poly.type
_entity_poly.pdbx_seq_one_letter_code
_entity_poly.pdbx_strand_id
1 'polypeptide(L)'
;RSIRASERRIYQQVTDIFAECSIDYDPKSEITKNFYAMVQNKFHFAITGKTAAEIIHLSANAKKENMGLTTWKNSPDGRVLKSDVIIAKNYLQEKEIQQLERTVTGYFDYIEGLIERENTFTMEGLAESVNKFLTFNEYRVLSGKGRISKLQADKKAVKEYDEFNKTQKIISDFDKEVKKLKKK
;
A
#
# COMPACT_ATOMS: atom_id res chain seq x y z
N ARG A 1 1.31 17.06 -3.51
CA ARG A 1 0.78 16.19 -2.42
C ARG A 1 1.46 14.84 -2.57
N SER A 2 2.02 14.22 -1.53
CA SER A 2 2.73 12.95 -1.71
C SER A 2 1.75 11.83 -2.07
N ILE A 3 2.18 10.94 -2.95
CA ILE A 3 1.47 9.71 -3.39
C ILE A 3 1.12 8.78 -2.20
N ARG A 4 1.79 8.95 -1.06
CA ARG A 4 1.52 8.21 0.18
C ARG A 4 0.37 8.79 1.00
N ALA A 5 0.21 10.12 0.95
CA ALA A 5 -0.89 10.79 1.64
C ALA A 5 -2.23 10.51 0.95
N SER A 6 -2.24 10.32 -0.37
CA SER A 6 -3.44 9.91 -1.12
C SER A 6 -3.88 8.50 -0.75
N GLU A 7 -2.97 7.51 -0.81
CA GLU A 7 -3.33 6.11 -0.52
C GLU A 7 -3.85 5.90 0.91
N ARG A 8 -3.16 6.44 1.92
CA ARG A 8 -3.62 6.31 3.30
C ARG A 8 -5.02 6.90 3.50
N ARG A 9 -5.27 8.07 2.91
CA ARG A 9 -6.57 8.75 2.99
C ARG A 9 -7.67 7.90 2.33
N ILE A 10 -7.36 7.33 1.18
CA ILE A 10 -8.27 6.46 0.44
C ILE A 10 -8.63 5.23 1.30
N TYR A 11 -7.67 4.48 1.84
CA TYR A 11 -8.03 3.32 2.69
C TYR A 11 -8.77 3.70 3.97
N GLN A 12 -8.46 4.87 4.54
CA GLN A 12 -9.20 5.39 5.69
C GLN A 12 -10.67 5.63 5.33
N GLN A 13 -10.95 6.25 4.19
CA GLN A 13 -12.32 6.45 3.72
C GLN A 13 -13.05 5.11 3.48
N VAL A 14 -12.36 4.04 3.06
CA VAL A 14 -12.99 2.72 2.84
C VAL A 14 -13.41 2.14 4.19
N THR A 15 -12.56 2.28 5.20
CA THR A 15 -12.87 1.81 6.55
C THR A 15 -13.96 2.65 7.22
N ASP A 16 -14.02 3.95 6.92
CA ASP A 16 -15.06 4.84 7.42
C ASP A 16 -16.43 4.45 6.82
N ILE A 17 -16.51 4.22 5.50
CA ILE A 17 -17.73 3.69 4.84
C ILE A 17 -18.14 2.33 5.42
N PHE A 18 -17.18 1.44 5.66
CA PHE A 18 -17.48 0.14 6.28
C PHE A 18 -18.12 0.30 7.67
N ALA A 19 -17.65 1.27 8.47
CA ALA A 19 -18.19 1.53 9.79
C ALA A 19 -19.55 2.25 9.76
N GLU A 20 -19.74 3.21 8.85
CA GLU A 20 -20.96 4.03 8.78
C GLU A 20 -22.12 3.35 8.05
N CYS A 21 -21.81 2.53 7.04
CA CYS A 21 -22.84 1.93 6.16
C CYS A 21 -23.20 0.49 6.51
N SER A 22 -22.48 -0.15 7.44
CA SER A 22 -22.83 -1.49 7.92
C SER A 22 -23.84 -1.39 9.08
N ILE A 23 -25.06 -1.91 8.89
CA ILE A 23 -26.15 -1.83 9.88
C ILE A 23 -25.87 -2.59 11.18
N ASP A 24 -24.96 -3.55 11.13
CA ASP A 24 -24.56 -4.43 12.22
C ASP A 24 -23.11 -4.20 12.64
N TYR A 25 -22.54 -3.02 12.34
CA TYR A 25 -21.15 -2.71 12.63
C TYR A 25 -20.75 -2.98 14.09
N ASP A 26 -19.74 -3.83 14.26
CA ASP A 26 -19.06 -4.05 15.54
C ASP A 26 -17.54 -3.94 15.36
N PRO A 27 -16.87 -2.94 15.97
CA PRO A 27 -15.42 -2.77 15.88
C PRO A 27 -14.62 -3.92 16.51
N LYS A 28 -15.24 -4.72 17.38
CA LYS A 28 -14.61 -5.86 18.05
C LYS A 28 -14.79 -7.17 17.30
N SER A 29 -15.68 -7.19 16.29
CA SER A 29 -15.99 -8.38 15.52
C SER A 29 -14.78 -8.88 14.73
N GLU A 30 -14.77 -10.19 14.48
CA GLU A 30 -13.75 -10.81 13.65
C GLU A 30 -13.85 -10.35 12.18
N ILE A 31 -15.04 -9.96 11.73
CA ILE A 31 -15.28 -9.44 10.37
C ILE A 31 -14.58 -8.10 10.19
N THR A 32 -14.76 -7.15 11.12
CA THR A 32 -14.09 -5.85 11.08
C THR A 32 -12.57 -5.99 11.09
N LYS A 33 -12.03 -6.84 11.98
CA LYS A 33 -10.59 -7.11 12.05
C LYS A 33 -10.06 -7.67 10.74
N ASN A 34 -10.76 -8.65 10.16
CA ASN A 34 -10.35 -9.24 8.89
C ASN A 34 -10.49 -8.26 7.73
N PHE A 35 -11.55 -7.45 7.68
CA PHE A 35 -11.74 -6.44 6.65
C PHE A 35 -10.61 -5.41 6.65
N TYR A 36 -10.29 -4.81 7.81
CA TYR A 36 -9.19 -3.85 7.92
C TYR A 36 -7.83 -4.45 7.60
N ALA A 37 -7.60 -5.71 7.98
CA ALA A 37 -6.35 -6.41 7.67
C ALA A 37 -6.22 -6.80 6.19
N MET A 38 -7.34 -7.03 5.49
CA MET A 38 -7.35 -7.65 4.16
C MET A 38 -7.66 -6.69 3.01
N VAL A 39 -8.38 -5.59 3.25
CA VAL A 39 -8.84 -4.69 2.17
C VAL A 39 -7.67 -4.21 1.32
N GLN A 40 -6.58 -3.75 1.94
CA GLN A 40 -5.38 -3.32 1.23
C GLN A 40 -4.76 -4.46 0.41
N ASN A 41 -4.67 -5.66 0.99
CA ASN A 41 -4.12 -6.83 0.32
C ASN A 41 -4.95 -7.27 -0.89
N LYS A 42 -6.28 -7.11 -0.86
CA LYS A 42 -7.15 -7.41 -2.00
C LYS A 42 -6.81 -6.53 -3.21
N PHE A 43 -6.65 -5.22 -2.99
CA PHE A 43 -6.29 -4.30 -4.08
C PHE A 43 -4.84 -4.51 -4.56
N HIS A 44 -3.87 -4.68 -3.65
CA HIS A 44 -2.50 -5.02 -4.06
C HIS A 44 -2.45 -6.30 -4.89
N PHE A 45 -3.20 -7.33 -4.49
CA PHE A 45 -3.27 -8.59 -5.20
C PHE A 45 -3.96 -8.48 -6.57
N ALA A 46 -5.03 -7.70 -6.66
CA ALA A 46 -5.72 -7.43 -7.93
C ALA A 46 -4.76 -6.85 -8.98
N ILE A 47 -3.85 -5.95 -8.58
CA ILE A 47 -2.90 -5.31 -9.50
C ILE A 47 -1.66 -6.17 -9.75
N THR A 48 -1.10 -6.79 -8.71
CA THR A 48 0.26 -7.37 -8.76
C THR A 48 0.29 -8.89 -8.66
N GLY A 49 -0.84 -9.53 -8.35
CA GLY A 49 -0.92 -10.94 -7.98
C GLY A 49 -0.24 -11.28 -6.65
N LYS A 50 0.07 -10.27 -5.82
CA LYS A 50 0.80 -10.42 -4.55
C LYS A 50 0.16 -9.57 -3.46
N THR A 51 0.20 -10.06 -2.23
CA THR A 51 -0.10 -9.27 -1.03
C THR A 51 0.99 -8.22 -0.76
N ALA A 52 0.70 -7.24 0.09
CA ALA A 52 1.68 -6.22 0.49
C ALA A 52 2.95 -6.86 1.10
N ALA A 53 2.77 -7.89 1.95
CA ALA A 53 3.88 -8.62 2.55
C ALA A 53 4.72 -9.37 1.51
N GLU A 54 4.08 -10.00 0.52
CA GLU A 54 4.78 -10.68 -0.56
C GLU A 54 5.54 -9.71 -1.47
N ILE A 55 4.97 -8.53 -1.76
CA ILE A 55 5.65 -7.47 -2.52
C ILE A 55 6.95 -7.07 -1.80
N ILE A 56 6.87 -6.73 -0.50
CA ILE A 56 8.04 -6.34 0.30
C ILE A 56 9.06 -7.48 0.33
N HIS A 57 8.61 -8.68 0.70
CA HIS A 57 9.49 -9.83 0.88
C HIS A 57 10.21 -10.21 -0.42
N LEU A 58 9.56 -10.15 -1.58
CA LEU A 58 10.17 -10.52 -2.85
C LEU A 58 11.06 -9.39 -3.43
N SER A 59 10.71 -8.13 -3.19
CA SER A 59 11.39 -6.99 -3.82
C SER A 59 12.58 -6.46 -3.02
N ALA A 60 12.51 -6.47 -1.68
CA ALA A 60 13.57 -5.94 -0.82
C ALA A 60 14.88 -6.73 -0.99
N ASN A 61 15.93 -6.03 -1.42
CA ASN A 61 17.25 -6.62 -1.68
C ASN A 61 18.36 -5.56 -1.60
N ALA A 62 19.31 -5.72 -0.68
CA ALA A 62 20.41 -4.79 -0.43
C ALA A 62 21.38 -4.60 -1.60
N LYS A 63 21.42 -5.57 -2.53
CA LYS A 63 22.29 -5.53 -3.71
C LYS A 63 21.69 -4.74 -4.89
N LYS A 64 20.39 -4.43 -4.83
CA LYS A 64 19.73 -3.60 -5.85
C LYS A 64 19.92 -2.13 -5.53
N GLU A 65 19.90 -1.30 -6.57
CA GLU A 65 19.84 0.15 -6.40
C GLU A 65 18.62 0.53 -5.54
N ASN A 66 18.82 1.41 -4.56
CA ASN A 66 17.79 1.85 -3.61
C ASN A 66 17.02 0.68 -2.97
N MET A 67 17.66 -0.48 -2.79
CA MET A 67 17.05 -1.72 -2.30
C MET A 67 15.92 -2.32 -3.16
N GLY A 68 15.79 -1.87 -4.41
CA GLY A 68 14.67 -2.21 -5.29
C GLY A 68 13.43 -1.33 -5.10
N LEU A 69 13.52 -0.26 -4.31
CA LEU A 69 12.46 0.75 -4.21
C LEU A 69 12.40 1.56 -5.50
N THR A 70 11.19 1.79 -6.00
CA THR A 70 10.89 2.68 -7.14
C THR A 70 10.57 4.09 -6.67
N THR A 71 10.08 4.25 -5.45
CA THR A 71 9.75 5.54 -4.85
C THR A 71 9.92 5.47 -3.34
N TRP A 72 10.31 6.56 -2.70
CA TRP A 72 10.36 6.68 -1.25
C TRP A 72 10.12 8.12 -0.78
N LYS A 73 10.10 8.38 0.55
CA LYS A 73 9.66 9.67 1.12
C LYS A 73 10.41 10.86 0.51
N ASN A 74 11.71 10.69 0.30
CA ASN A 74 12.62 11.72 -0.18
C ASN A 74 13.17 11.40 -1.58
N SER A 75 12.50 10.53 -2.33
CA SER A 75 12.90 10.18 -3.71
C SER A 75 12.85 11.38 -4.65
N PRO A 76 13.72 11.47 -5.68
CA PRO A 76 14.82 10.55 -5.98
C PRO A 76 16.15 10.91 -5.27
N ASP A 77 16.29 12.14 -4.77
CA ASP A 77 17.59 12.69 -4.34
C ASP A 77 17.93 12.47 -2.86
N GLY A 78 16.98 11.93 -2.10
CA GLY A 78 17.10 11.74 -0.66
C GLY A 78 17.38 10.29 -0.28
N ARG A 79 17.85 10.13 0.96
CA ARG A 79 18.17 8.82 1.55
C ARG A 79 16.94 7.92 1.69
N VAL A 80 17.12 6.62 1.44
CA VAL A 80 16.16 5.58 1.82
C VAL A 80 16.18 5.44 3.34
N LEU A 81 15.00 5.51 3.96
CA LEU A 81 14.85 5.31 5.40
C LEU A 81 14.38 3.90 5.70
N LYS A 82 14.69 3.42 6.91
CA LYS A 82 14.19 2.12 7.41
C LYS A 82 12.66 2.03 7.40
N SER A 83 11.96 3.15 7.51
CA SER A 83 10.50 3.20 7.41
C SER A 83 9.98 3.08 5.97
N ASP A 84 10.83 3.30 4.97
CA ASP A 84 10.45 3.19 3.56
C ASP A 84 10.45 1.73 3.09
N VAL A 85 11.33 0.88 3.63
CA VAL A 85 11.49 -0.51 3.15
C VAL A 85 10.35 -1.45 3.56
N ILE A 86 9.49 -1.02 4.48
CA ILE A 86 8.33 -1.79 4.97
C ILE A 86 7.01 -1.36 4.30
N ILE A 87 7.08 -0.52 3.28
CA ILE A 87 5.90 -0.01 2.57
C ILE A 87 5.86 -0.66 1.18
N ALA A 88 4.89 -1.55 0.94
CA ALA A 88 4.76 -2.29 -0.31
C ALA A 88 4.69 -1.37 -1.56
N LYS A 89 3.93 -0.27 -1.47
CA LYS A 89 3.78 0.69 -2.58
C LYS A 89 5.10 1.25 -3.09
N ASN A 90 6.12 1.35 -2.23
CA ASN A 90 7.43 1.85 -2.62
C ASN A 90 8.20 0.91 -3.55
N TYR A 91 7.76 -0.33 -3.68
CA TYR A 91 8.33 -1.32 -4.60
C TYR A 91 7.53 -1.46 -5.90
N LEU A 92 6.44 -0.72 -6.05
CA LEU A 92 5.56 -0.80 -7.22
C LEU A 92 6.03 0.15 -8.31
N GLN A 93 5.95 -0.28 -9.56
CA GLN A 93 6.19 0.58 -10.71
C GLN A 93 5.11 1.67 -10.82
N GLU A 94 5.43 2.78 -11.48
CA GLU A 94 4.50 3.89 -11.65
C GLU A 94 3.15 3.43 -12.25
N LYS A 95 3.19 2.54 -13.25
CA LYS A 95 1.98 1.97 -13.86
C LYS A 95 1.14 1.19 -12.85
N GLU A 96 1.75 0.40 -11.98
CA GLU A 96 1.05 -0.38 -10.95
C GLU A 96 0.45 0.56 -9.89
N ILE A 97 1.15 1.64 -9.54
CA ILE A 97 0.64 2.68 -8.62
C ILE A 97 -0.59 3.36 -9.23
N GLN A 98 -0.53 3.78 -10.49
CA GLN A 98 -1.64 4.42 -11.18
C GLN A 98 -2.85 3.48 -11.29
N GLN A 99 -2.62 2.20 -11.58
CA GLN A 99 -3.67 1.19 -11.61
C GLN A 99 -4.30 0.99 -10.23
N LEU A 100 -3.48 0.87 -9.18
CA LEU A 100 -3.93 0.75 -7.81
C LEU A 100 -4.82 1.95 -7.42
N GLU A 101 -4.37 3.17 -7.68
CA GLU A 101 -5.13 4.39 -7.36
C GLU A 101 -6.45 4.44 -8.12
N ARG A 102 -6.46 4.13 -9.42
CA ARG A 102 -7.69 4.08 -10.23
C ARG A 102 -8.66 3.02 -9.73
N THR A 103 -8.19 1.82 -9.41
CA THR A 103 -9.05 0.73 -8.95
C THR A 103 -9.65 1.01 -7.58
N VAL A 104 -8.88 1.60 -6.66
CA VAL A 104 -9.44 1.94 -5.35
C VAL A 104 -10.42 3.11 -5.46
N THR A 105 -10.14 4.14 -6.27
CA THR A 105 -11.11 5.21 -6.54
C THR A 105 -12.37 4.67 -7.20
N GLY A 106 -12.27 3.76 -8.18
CA GLY A 106 -13.45 3.16 -8.80
C GLY A 106 -14.29 2.32 -7.83
N TYR A 107 -13.66 1.72 -6.80
CA TYR A 107 -14.40 1.04 -5.74
C TYR A 107 -15.19 2.03 -4.87
N PHE A 108 -14.67 3.25 -4.65
CA PHE A 108 -15.41 4.31 -3.97
C PHE A 108 -16.66 4.72 -4.74
N ASP A 109 -16.50 5.04 -6.02
CA ASP A 109 -17.65 5.43 -6.86
C ASP A 109 -18.70 4.31 -6.90
N TYR A 110 -18.24 3.04 -6.91
CA TYR A 110 -19.11 1.88 -6.85
C TYR A 110 -19.89 1.78 -5.53
N ILE A 111 -19.22 1.91 -4.37
CA ILE A 111 -19.89 1.78 -3.08
C ILE A 111 -20.81 2.97 -2.79
N GLU A 112 -20.40 4.20 -3.13
CA GLU A 112 -21.23 5.39 -3.03
C GLU A 112 -22.52 5.23 -3.85
N GLY A 113 -22.41 4.78 -5.11
CA GLY A 113 -23.58 4.53 -5.94
C GLY A 113 -24.52 3.42 -5.43
N LEU A 114 -24.04 2.49 -4.61
CA LEU A 114 -24.92 1.51 -3.94
C LEU A 114 -25.62 2.11 -2.72
N ILE A 115 -24.92 2.95 -1.95
CA ILE A 115 -25.45 3.65 -0.79
C ILE A 115 -26.54 4.64 -1.21
N GLU A 116 -26.32 5.40 -2.29
CA GLU A 116 -27.31 6.33 -2.85
C GLU A 116 -28.62 5.66 -3.28
N ARG A 117 -28.57 4.36 -3.62
CA ARG A 117 -29.75 3.56 -3.97
C ARG A 117 -30.40 2.90 -2.75
N GLU A 118 -30.11 3.42 -1.56
CA GLU A 118 -30.62 2.97 -0.25
C GLU A 118 -30.33 1.49 0.06
N ASN A 119 -29.25 0.93 -0.51
CA ASN A 119 -28.80 -0.39 -0.10
C ASN A 119 -28.13 -0.27 1.28
N THR A 120 -28.77 -0.82 2.30
CA THR A 120 -28.14 -1.08 3.59
C THR A 120 -27.29 -2.34 3.49
N PHE A 121 -26.08 -2.29 4.06
CA PHE A 121 -25.17 -3.44 4.05
C PHE A 121 -25.05 -4.02 5.44
N THR A 122 -24.86 -5.34 5.53
CA THR A 122 -24.19 -5.94 6.70
C THR A 122 -22.67 -5.82 6.54
N MET A 123 -21.92 -5.98 7.62
CA MET A 123 -20.45 -6.03 7.59
C MET A 123 -19.95 -7.07 6.57
N GLU A 124 -20.54 -8.26 6.52
CA GLU A 124 -20.21 -9.28 5.53
C GLU A 124 -20.54 -8.83 4.11
N GLY A 125 -21.73 -8.24 3.91
CA GLY A 125 -22.17 -7.77 2.60
C GLY A 125 -21.21 -6.72 2.02
N LEU A 126 -20.74 -5.79 2.86
CA LEU A 126 -19.78 -4.78 2.46
C LEU A 126 -18.37 -5.38 2.25
N ALA A 127 -17.94 -6.31 3.10
CA ALA A 127 -16.67 -7.01 2.89
C ALA A 127 -16.65 -7.82 1.59
N GLU A 128 -17.78 -8.42 1.20
CA GLU A 128 -17.94 -9.14 -0.06
C GLU A 128 -18.02 -8.21 -1.27
N SER A 129 -18.54 -6.99 -1.12
CA SER A 129 -18.69 -6.03 -2.22
C SER A 129 -17.34 -5.70 -2.86
N VAL A 130 -16.26 -5.66 -2.08
CA VAL A 130 -14.87 -5.53 -2.59
C VAL A 130 -14.55 -6.64 -3.59
N ASN A 131 -14.88 -7.89 -3.26
CA ASN A 131 -14.63 -9.02 -4.17
C ASN A 131 -15.52 -8.95 -5.40
N LYS A 132 -16.79 -8.54 -5.25
CA LYS A 132 -17.74 -8.38 -6.36
C LYS A 132 -17.25 -7.31 -7.33
N PHE A 133 -16.82 -6.16 -6.81
CA PHE A 133 -16.23 -5.08 -7.61
C PHE A 133 -14.99 -5.54 -8.37
N LEU A 134 -14.04 -6.17 -7.69
CA LEU A 134 -12.80 -6.64 -8.33
C LEU A 134 -13.10 -7.70 -9.41
N THR A 135 -13.96 -8.68 -9.11
CA THR A 135 -14.35 -9.74 -10.05
C THR A 135 -15.09 -9.18 -11.26
N PHE A 136 -16.02 -8.24 -11.06
CA PHE A 136 -16.77 -7.59 -12.13
C PHE A 136 -15.85 -6.84 -13.10
N ASN A 137 -14.78 -6.24 -12.59
CA ASN A 137 -13.74 -5.57 -13.38
C ASN A 137 -12.63 -6.53 -13.87
N GLU A 138 -12.90 -7.84 -13.91
CA GLU A 138 -11.99 -8.89 -14.40
C GLU A 138 -10.65 -9.01 -13.65
N TYR A 139 -10.57 -8.48 -12.42
CA TYR A 139 -9.38 -8.66 -11.58
C TYR A 139 -9.38 -10.01 -10.89
N ARG A 140 -8.17 -10.51 -10.60
CA ARG A 140 -7.99 -11.67 -9.73
C ARG A 140 -8.22 -11.27 -8.28
N VAL A 141 -9.06 -12.03 -7.58
CA VAL A 141 -9.33 -11.83 -6.16
C VAL A 141 -8.43 -12.72 -5.31
N LEU A 142 -7.88 -12.14 -4.24
CA LEU A 142 -7.07 -12.87 -3.27
C LEU A 142 -7.91 -13.93 -2.54
N SER A 143 -7.52 -15.20 -2.64
CA SER A 143 -8.05 -16.26 -1.78
C SER A 143 -7.17 -16.44 -0.54
N GLY A 144 -7.80 -16.49 0.64
CA GLY A 144 -7.08 -16.59 1.91
C GLY A 144 -6.30 -15.32 2.29
N LYS A 145 -5.15 -15.50 2.95
CA LYS A 145 -4.34 -14.41 3.56
C LYS A 145 -2.98 -14.18 2.89
N GLY A 146 -2.70 -14.86 1.78
CA GLY A 146 -1.36 -14.91 1.16
C GLY A 146 -0.41 -15.90 1.86
N ARG A 147 0.82 -16.02 1.36
CA ARG A 147 1.81 -17.00 1.85
C ARG A 147 2.82 -16.42 2.84
N ILE A 148 3.05 -15.11 2.80
CA ILE A 148 4.05 -14.43 3.63
C ILE A 148 3.35 -13.52 4.64
N SER A 149 3.70 -13.67 5.92
CA SER A 149 3.21 -12.77 6.95
C SER A 149 3.92 -11.41 6.90
N LYS A 150 3.24 -10.36 7.36
CA LYS A 150 3.82 -9.02 7.50
C LYS A 150 5.10 -9.03 8.34
N LEU A 151 5.11 -9.76 9.45
CA LEU A 151 6.29 -9.87 10.32
C LEU A 151 7.50 -10.49 9.58
N GLN A 152 7.28 -11.51 8.75
CA GLN A 152 8.35 -12.12 7.96
C GLN A 152 8.87 -11.15 6.89
N ALA A 153 7.98 -10.44 6.22
CA ALA A 153 8.34 -9.43 5.22
C ALA A 153 9.15 -8.29 5.84
N ASP A 154 8.66 -7.70 6.93
CA ASP A 154 9.29 -6.57 7.62
C ASP A 154 10.67 -6.95 8.16
N LYS A 155 10.79 -8.13 8.81
CA LYS A 155 12.09 -8.63 9.30
C LYS A 155 13.10 -8.77 8.17
N LYS A 156 12.70 -9.33 7.03
CA LYS A 156 13.58 -9.45 5.86
C LYS A 156 13.98 -8.07 5.36
N ALA A 157 13.03 -7.18 5.09
CA ALA A 157 13.31 -5.86 4.53
C ALA A 157 14.20 -5.01 5.44
N VAL A 158 13.99 -5.09 6.75
CA VAL A 158 14.85 -4.44 7.75
C VAL A 158 16.28 -5.00 7.71
N LYS A 159 16.45 -6.31 7.61
CA LYS A 159 17.79 -6.93 7.51
C LYS A 159 18.52 -6.45 6.24
N GLU A 160 17.84 -6.47 5.11
CA GLU A 160 18.38 -5.96 3.83
C GLU A 160 18.73 -4.46 3.95
N TYR A 161 17.94 -3.69 4.71
CA TYR A 161 18.21 -2.27 4.93
C TYR A 161 19.47 -2.06 5.73
N ASP A 162 19.67 -2.81 6.81
CA ASP A 162 20.85 -2.67 7.67
C ASP A 162 22.16 -3.02 6.90
N GLU A 163 22.08 -3.88 5.89
CA GLU A 163 23.18 -4.15 4.94
C GLU A 163 23.36 -3.00 3.93
N PHE A 164 22.29 -2.61 3.23
CA PHE A 164 22.31 -1.54 2.23
C PHE A 164 22.78 -0.19 2.80
N ASN A 165 22.29 0.15 3.99
CA ASN A 165 22.50 1.44 4.62
C ASN A 165 23.98 1.76 4.89
N LYS A 166 24.84 0.75 5.00
CA LYS A 166 26.30 0.92 5.12
C LYS A 166 26.95 1.44 3.83
N THR A 167 26.34 1.16 2.69
CA THR A 167 26.84 1.54 1.36
C THR A 167 26.21 2.84 0.86
N GLN A 168 25.17 3.32 1.54
CA GLN A 168 24.41 4.47 1.07
C GLN A 168 25.23 5.75 1.24
N LYS A 169 25.48 6.46 0.13
CA LYS A 169 26.19 7.74 0.17
C LYS A 169 25.30 8.79 0.84
N ILE A 170 25.81 9.42 1.90
CA ILE A 170 25.18 10.56 2.55
C ILE A 170 25.82 11.81 1.94
N ILE A 171 25.10 12.49 1.04
CA ILE A 171 25.49 13.84 0.62
C ILE A 171 24.80 14.78 1.59
N SER A 172 25.58 15.40 2.49
CA SER A 172 25.04 16.37 3.44
C SER A 172 24.47 17.58 2.70
N ASP A 173 23.42 18.20 3.23
CA ASP A 173 22.90 19.46 2.69
C ASP A 173 23.98 20.56 2.73
N PHE A 174 24.91 20.49 3.68
CA PHE A 174 26.11 21.32 3.69
C PHE A 174 26.98 21.11 2.45
N ASP A 175 27.24 19.86 2.06
CA ASP A 175 28.05 19.54 0.87
C ASP A 175 27.38 20.02 -0.42
N LYS A 176 26.03 19.99 -0.46
CA LYS A 176 25.24 20.53 -1.58
C LYS A 176 25.40 22.05 -1.66
N GLU A 177 25.31 22.76 -0.54
CA GLU A 177 25.46 24.22 -0.51
C GLU A 177 26.89 24.67 -0.82
N VAL A 178 27.91 23.99 -0.29
CA VAL A 178 29.32 24.27 -0.63
C VAL A 178 29.60 24.06 -2.13
N LYS A 179 29.02 23.03 -2.76
CA LYS A 179 29.13 22.82 -4.21
C LYS A 179 28.48 23.93 -5.03
N LYS A 180 27.36 24.50 -4.57
CA LYS A 180 26.72 25.65 -5.25
C LYS A 180 27.60 26.89 -5.17
N LEU A 181 28.23 27.14 -4.02
CA LEU A 181 29.13 28.28 -3.82
C LEU A 181 30.41 28.18 -4.65
N LYS A 182 30.95 26.97 -4.86
CA LYS A 182 32.16 26.74 -5.71
C LYS A 182 31.89 26.79 -7.22
N LYS A 183 30.62 26.83 -7.65
CA LYS A 183 30.23 26.93 -9.06
C LYS A 183 29.91 28.38 -9.49
N LYS A 184 29.98 29.33 -8.55
CA LYS A 184 30.01 30.77 -8.81
C LYS A 184 31.45 31.23 -8.90
#